data_AF-A0A9P4JDM6-F1
#
_entry.id   AF-A0A9P4JDM6-F1
#
_cell.length_a   1.000
_cell.length_b   1.000
_cell.length_c   1.000
_cell.angle_alpha   90.00
_cell.angle_beta   90.00
_cell.angle_gamma   90.00
#
_symmetry.space_group_name_H-M   'P 1'
#
loop_
_entity.id
_entity.type
_entity.pdbx_description
1 polymer ?
#
loop_
_entity_poly.entity_id
_entity_poly.type
_entity_poly.pdbx_seq_one_letter_code
_entity_poly.pdbx_strand_id
1 'polypeptide(L)'
;MKHLKSSSAVTALVAAAASHVSATVVSCPSDAPLSCQNTTAIENTCCTEVHGQVLQTQFWDADPATGPQDSWTVHGLWPDNCDGSYPQNCDSSRAYTNISCILAGSQKGQATLDFMNTYWKDQNGDDETFWAHEWGKHGTCYSTLEPKCFTNNNDFEDVVDFFTQTVTLFKSLPTYKWLADAGITPDDSKEYSTDDVLAALQKNRGVGAIISCEKGKLSQVEYTFSVKGSIADGTFQPAEPPSSKNNCGSSLSYPPKNSGSSKSGSGASCSAGDGSSGGDGTTTGESSPATTDAAATTTATTDAGIDATTTAIDAAQTTDDGDAGDDSGDFGGW
;
A
#
# COMPACT_ATOMS: atom_id res chain seq x y z
N MET A 1 2.54 -78.24 0.25
CA MET A 1 1.32 -77.59 -0.26
C MET A 1 0.70 -76.76 0.85
N LYS A 2 0.70 -75.43 0.71
CA LYS A 2 -0.28 -74.46 1.26
C LYS A 2 0.30 -73.06 0.99
N HIS A 3 -0.11 -72.47 -0.13
CA HIS A 3 0.10 -71.06 -0.43
C HIS A 3 -0.94 -70.24 0.33
N LEU A 4 -0.51 -69.33 1.21
CA LEU A 4 -1.36 -68.24 1.70
C LEU A 4 -1.11 -67.02 0.82
N LYS A 5 -2.12 -66.59 0.06
CA LYS A 5 -2.15 -65.30 -0.64
C LYS A 5 -2.54 -64.24 0.39
N SER A 6 -1.66 -63.29 0.64
CA SER A 6 -1.98 -62.05 1.35
C SER A 6 -2.56 -61.06 0.35
N SER A 7 -3.85 -60.75 0.46
CA SER A 7 -4.50 -59.69 -0.32
C SER A 7 -4.34 -58.36 0.43
N SER A 8 -3.56 -57.44 -0.14
CA SER A 8 -3.49 -56.06 0.29
C SER A 8 -4.82 -55.35 -0.02
N ALA A 9 -5.51 -54.87 1.02
CA ALA A 9 -6.61 -53.93 0.87
C ALA A 9 -6.02 -52.52 0.75
N VAL A 10 -6.15 -51.90 -0.42
CA VAL A 10 -5.85 -50.48 -0.62
C VAL A 10 -7.10 -49.70 -0.20
N THR A 11 -7.08 -49.13 0.99
CA THR A 11 -8.11 -48.18 1.43
C THR A 11 -7.83 -46.85 0.72
N ALA A 12 -8.69 -46.48 -0.23
CA ALA A 12 -8.66 -45.16 -0.84
C ALA A 12 -9.10 -44.12 0.21
N LEU A 13 -8.18 -43.25 0.65
CA LEU A 13 -8.53 -42.03 1.36
C LEU A 13 -9.24 -41.10 0.37
N VAL A 14 -10.53 -40.87 0.58
CA VAL A 14 -11.24 -39.76 -0.05
C VAL A 14 -10.74 -38.50 0.66
N ALA A 15 -9.93 -37.69 -0.02
CA ALA A 15 -9.59 -36.36 0.44
C ALA A 15 -10.89 -35.53 0.47
N ALA A 16 -11.32 -35.13 1.66
CA ALA A 16 -12.33 -34.10 1.79
C ALA A 16 -11.74 -32.82 1.19
N ALA A 17 -12.34 -32.33 0.11
CA ALA A 17 -12.04 -31.01 -0.40
C ALA A 17 -12.36 -30.01 0.71
N ALA A 18 -11.33 -29.30 1.20
CA ALA A 18 -11.54 -28.13 2.01
C ALA A 18 -12.34 -27.13 1.15
N SER A 19 -13.52 -26.74 1.61
CA SER A 19 -14.25 -25.63 1.03
C SER A 19 -13.36 -24.39 1.12
N HIS A 20 -12.77 -23.99 -0.02
CA HIS A 20 -12.10 -22.71 -0.13
C HIS A 20 -13.15 -21.63 0.13
N VAL A 21 -12.88 -20.79 1.13
CA VAL A 21 -13.63 -19.56 1.39
C VAL A 21 -13.70 -18.80 0.05
N SER A 22 -14.92 -18.56 -0.42
CA SER A 22 -15.18 -17.83 -1.66
C SER A 22 -14.38 -16.54 -1.69
N ALA A 23 -13.71 -16.26 -2.81
CA ALA A 23 -13.06 -14.98 -3.05
C ALA A 23 -14.07 -13.86 -2.79
N THR A 24 -13.69 -12.95 -1.88
CA THR A 24 -14.52 -11.83 -1.44
C THR A 24 -14.57 -10.74 -2.51
N VAL A 25 -13.44 -10.57 -3.22
CA VAL A 25 -13.32 -9.77 -4.45
C VAL A 25 -13.91 -10.47 -5.67
N VAL A 26 -14.43 -9.68 -6.63
CA VAL A 26 -14.92 -10.20 -7.91
C VAL A 26 -13.84 -10.99 -8.63
N SER A 27 -14.23 -12.15 -9.17
CA SER A 27 -13.28 -12.99 -9.91
C SER A 27 -12.94 -12.37 -11.26
N CYS A 28 -11.64 -12.22 -11.51
CA CYS A 28 -11.15 -11.64 -12.75
C CYS A 28 -10.88 -12.67 -13.84
N PRO A 29 -11.15 -12.34 -15.11
CA PRO A 29 -10.82 -13.20 -16.24
C PRO A 29 -9.32 -13.54 -16.26
N SER A 30 -8.98 -14.77 -16.64
CA SER A 30 -7.57 -15.21 -16.74
C SER A 30 -6.77 -14.43 -17.78
N ASP A 31 -7.44 -13.77 -18.72
CA ASP A 31 -6.90 -12.93 -19.77
C ASP A 31 -6.99 -11.42 -19.45
N ALA A 32 -7.33 -11.06 -18.20
CA ALA A 32 -7.23 -9.68 -17.74
C ALA A 32 -5.84 -9.09 -18.08
N PRO A 33 -5.77 -7.87 -18.62
CA PRO A 33 -4.52 -7.26 -19.03
C PRO A 33 -3.62 -7.01 -17.80
N LEU A 34 -2.32 -7.00 -18.02
CA LEU A 34 -1.39 -6.48 -17.03
C LEU A 34 -1.55 -4.95 -16.98
N SER A 35 -1.57 -4.39 -15.77
CA SER A 35 -1.60 -2.95 -15.59
C SER A 35 -0.40 -2.26 -16.26
N CYS A 36 -0.56 -1.00 -16.65
CA CYS A 36 0.40 -0.23 -17.45
C CYS A 36 0.79 -0.80 -18.84
N GLN A 37 0.13 -1.87 -19.29
CA GLN A 37 0.28 -2.38 -20.66
C GLN A 37 -0.96 -2.13 -21.53
N ASN A 38 -2.05 -1.63 -20.95
CA ASN A 38 -3.25 -1.34 -21.72
C ASN A 38 -3.03 -0.10 -22.61
N THR A 39 -3.33 -0.23 -23.90
CA THR A 39 -3.26 0.86 -24.88
C THR A 39 -4.64 1.46 -25.18
N THR A 40 -5.67 0.96 -24.49
CA THR A 40 -7.06 1.39 -24.61
C THR A 40 -7.62 1.76 -23.24
N ALA A 41 -8.82 2.35 -23.20
CA ALA A 41 -9.47 2.67 -21.93
C ALA A 41 -9.72 1.38 -21.10
N ILE A 42 -9.54 1.49 -19.78
CA ILE A 42 -9.83 0.37 -18.86
C ILE A 42 -11.34 0.33 -18.61
N GLU A 43 -12.00 -0.72 -19.10
CA GLU A 43 -13.45 -0.89 -18.92
C GLU A 43 -13.81 -1.53 -17.57
N ASN A 44 -13.03 -2.53 -17.13
CA ASN A 44 -13.26 -3.25 -15.88
C ASN A 44 -12.22 -2.86 -14.82
N THR A 45 -12.51 -1.80 -14.07
CA THR A 45 -11.65 -1.29 -13.01
C THR A 45 -11.53 -2.20 -11.80
N CYS A 46 -12.38 -3.22 -11.68
CA CYS A 46 -12.24 -4.24 -10.63
C CYS A 46 -11.23 -5.33 -10.98
N CYS A 47 -10.81 -5.41 -12.25
CA CYS A 47 -9.88 -6.43 -12.74
C CYS A 47 -8.63 -5.88 -13.41
N THR A 48 -8.51 -4.57 -13.51
CA THR A 48 -7.34 -3.89 -14.05
C THR A 48 -7.23 -2.55 -13.38
N GLU A 49 -6.09 -2.30 -12.75
CA GLU A 49 -5.89 -1.05 -12.05
C GLU A 49 -5.73 0.13 -12.99
N VAL A 50 -6.43 1.22 -12.66
CA VAL A 50 -6.30 2.53 -13.34
C VAL A 50 -4.93 3.14 -13.07
N HIS A 51 -4.47 3.07 -11.82
CA HIS A 51 -3.14 3.46 -11.39
C HIS A 51 -2.25 2.22 -11.34
N GLY A 52 -1.70 1.89 -12.50
CA GLY A 52 -1.24 0.55 -12.79
C GLY A 52 0.14 0.18 -12.27
N GLN A 53 0.93 1.12 -11.77
CA GLN A 53 2.24 0.82 -11.22
C GLN A 53 2.13 0.76 -9.70
N VAL A 54 2.55 -0.36 -9.11
CA VAL A 54 2.43 -0.58 -7.66
C VAL A 54 3.80 -0.59 -7.02
N LEU A 55 4.00 0.24 -6.00
CA LEU A 55 5.26 0.37 -5.28
C LEU A 55 5.11 -0.24 -3.90
N GLN A 56 5.82 -1.34 -3.61
CA GLN A 56 6.00 -1.79 -2.23
C GLN A 56 7.21 -1.06 -1.65
N THR A 57 6.99 -0.20 -0.66
CA THR A 57 8.01 0.69 -0.10
C THR A 57 8.44 0.24 1.30
N GLN A 58 9.73 0.41 1.61
CA GLN A 58 10.33 -0.06 2.85
C GLN A 58 11.25 0.97 3.47
N PHE A 59 11.31 0.98 4.80
CA PHE A 59 12.18 1.84 5.58
C PHE A 59 13.35 1.10 6.24
N TRP A 60 14.45 1.84 6.39
CA TRP A 60 15.53 1.54 7.31
C TRP A 60 15.65 2.63 8.37
N ASP A 61 14.88 2.47 9.43
CA ASP A 61 14.93 3.35 10.60
C ASP A 61 16.05 2.94 11.54
N ALA A 62 17.20 3.62 11.44
CA ALA A 62 18.35 3.33 12.29
C ALA A 62 18.34 4.11 13.61
N ASP A 63 17.87 5.36 13.59
CA ASP A 63 17.87 6.24 14.77
C ASP A 63 16.77 7.33 14.67
N PRO A 64 15.67 7.20 15.43
CA PRO A 64 15.38 6.12 16.38
C PRO A 64 15.10 4.79 15.67
N ALA A 65 15.54 3.68 16.26
CA ALA A 65 15.37 2.36 15.67
C ALA A 65 13.91 1.86 15.73
N THR A 66 13.41 1.31 14.61
CA THR A 66 12.14 0.56 14.57
C THR A 66 12.34 -0.86 14.04
N GLY A 67 11.45 -1.78 14.42
CA GLY A 67 11.46 -3.17 13.97
C GLY A 67 12.74 -3.97 14.32
N PRO A 68 12.93 -5.16 13.75
CA PRO A 68 14.11 -5.98 14.02
C PRO A 68 15.42 -5.38 13.48
N GLN A 69 16.52 -5.74 14.14
CA GLN A 69 17.89 -5.30 13.82
C GLN A 69 18.37 -5.77 12.44
N ASP A 70 17.83 -6.88 11.97
CA ASP A 70 18.19 -7.58 10.73
C ASP A 70 17.04 -7.57 9.72
N SER A 71 16.17 -6.57 9.80
CA SER A 71 15.05 -6.41 8.88
C SER A 71 14.81 -4.95 8.55
N TRP A 72 14.43 -4.70 7.31
CA TRP A 72 13.73 -3.48 6.94
C TRP A 72 12.30 -3.52 7.50
N THR A 73 11.60 -2.40 7.48
CA THR A 73 10.20 -2.27 7.87
C THR A 73 9.36 -1.82 6.67
N VAL A 74 8.06 -2.05 6.72
CA VAL A 74 7.11 -1.56 5.72
C VAL A 74 6.95 -0.05 5.88
N HIS A 75 7.02 0.67 4.77
CA HIS A 75 6.50 2.03 4.66
C HIS A 75 5.06 1.97 4.14
N GLY A 76 4.86 1.41 2.94
CA GLY A 76 3.52 1.29 2.38
C GLY A 76 3.42 0.45 1.09
N LEU A 77 2.27 0.61 0.44
CA LEU A 77 1.96 0.08 -0.89
C LEU A 77 1.25 1.16 -1.69
N TRP A 78 1.93 1.73 -2.68
CA TRP A 78 1.48 2.96 -3.33
C TRP A 78 1.06 2.71 -4.79
N PRO A 79 -0.09 3.25 -5.22
CA PRO A 79 -0.46 3.30 -6.62
C PRO A 79 0.20 4.51 -7.29
N ASP A 80 0.98 4.26 -8.32
CA ASP A 80 1.47 5.26 -9.27
C ASP A 80 0.73 5.12 -10.60
N ASN A 81 0.60 6.25 -11.30
CA ASN A 81 0.31 6.26 -12.72
C ASN A 81 1.48 5.65 -13.50
N CYS A 82 1.18 5.15 -14.70
CA CYS A 82 2.19 4.48 -15.53
C CYS A 82 3.27 5.42 -16.09
N ASP A 83 3.12 6.74 -15.92
CA ASP A 83 4.12 7.75 -16.24
C ASP A 83 4.99 8.17 -15.04
N GLY A 84 4.74 7.60 -13.86
CA GLY A 84 5.44 7.91 -12.61
C GLY A 84 4.89 9.11 -11.84
N SER A 85 3.83 9.77 -12.30
CA SER A 85 3.00 10.62 -11.43
C SER A 85 2.15 9.74 -10.50
N TYR A 86 1.54 10.29 -9.45
CA TYR A 86 0.75 9.48 -8.52
C TYR A 86 -0.52 10.21 -8.05
N PRO A 87 -1.64 9.49 -7.85
CA PRO A 87 -2.81 10.00 -7.16
C PRO A 87 -2.61 9.97 -5.64
N GLN A 88 -3.40 10.76 -4.91
CA GLN A 88 -3.44 10.71 -3.45
C GLN A 88 -4.81 11.14 -2.91
N ASN A 89 -5.18 10.61 -1.74
CA ASN A 89 -6.40 10.99 -1.02
C ASN A 89 -7.68 10.83 -1.89
N CYS A 90 -7.78 9.72 -2.63
CA CYS A 90 -8.77 9.57 -3.70
C CYS A 90 -10.22 9.43 -3.22
N ASP A 91 -10.43 8.98 -1.99
CA ASP A 91 -11.77 8.80 -1.42
C ASP A 91 -11.80 9.07 0.08
N SER A 92 -12.18 10.30 0.45
CA SER A 92 -12.29 10.70 1.86
C SER A 92 -13.41 9.99 2.61
N SER A 93 -14.40 9.40 1.93
CA SER A 93 -15.49 8.64 2.58
C SER A 93 -15.03 7.29 3.12
N ARG A 94 -13.90 6.80 2.59
CA ARG A 94 -13.22 5.58 3.05
C ARG A 94 -11.99 5.85 3.90
N ALA A 95 -11.66 7.10 4.22
CA ALA A 95 -10.51 7.40 5.08
C ALA A 95 -10.82 7.07 6.56
N TYR A 96 -10.34 5.92 7.03
CA TYR A 96 -10.58 5.42 8.39
C TYR A 96 -9.40 5.70 9.32
N THR A 97 -9.69 5.83 10.62
CA THR A 97 -8.71 6.13 11.67
C THR A 97 -8.59 5.03 12.72
N ASN A 98 -9.21 3.88 12.49
CA ASN A 98 -9.29 2.74 13.41
C ASN A 98 -8.90 1.41 12.71
N ILE A 99 -7.84 1.46 11.91
CA ILE A 99 -7.26 0.37 11.14
C ILE A 99 -6.99 -0.86 12.01
N SER A 100 -6.40 -0.71 13.20
CA SER A 100 -6.14 -1.86 14.07
C SER A 100 -7.43 -2.59 14.47
N CYS A 101 -8.52 -1.87 14.72
CA CYS A 101 -9.83 -2.46 15.02
C CYS A 101 -10.48 -3.11 13.80
N ILE A 102 -10.37 -2.50 12.62
CA ILE A 102 -10.82 -3.09 11.37
C ILE A 102 -10.13 -4.45 11.13
N LEU A 103 -8.80 -4.49 11.28
CA LEU A 103 -8.02 -5.71 11.09
C LEU A 103 -8.34 -6.77 12.16
N ALA A 104 -8.43 -6.39 13.43
CA ALA A 104 -8.78 -7.30 14.52
C ALA A 104 -10.19 -7.89 14.37
N GLY A 105 -11.11 -7.14 13.76
CA GLY A 105 -12.48 -7.59 13.48
C GLY A 105 -12.59 -8.59 12.32
N SER A 106 -11.52 -8.79 11.54
CA SER A 106 -11.53 -9.66 10.36
C SER A 106 -10.82 -11.00 10.60
N GLN A 107 -11.37 -12.08 10.04
CA GLN A 107 -10.79 -13.43 10.14
C GLN A 107 -9.36 -13.51 9.59
N LYS A 108 -9.06 -12.75 8.52
CA LYS A 108 -7.72 -12.69 7.91
C LYS A 108 -6.85 -11.55 8.46
N GLY A 109 -7.46 -10.56 9.13
CA GLY A 109 -6.78 -9.33 9.55
C GLY A 109 -5.94 -9.46 10.82
N GLN A 110 -6.28 -10.35 11.76
CA GLN A 110 -5.52 -10.46 13.03
C GLN A 110 -4.04 -10.82 12.81
N ALA A 111 -3.75 -11.79 11.94
CA ALA A 111 -2.35 -12.18 11.64
C ALA A 111 -1.59 -11.05 10.93
N THR A 112 -2.29 -10.24 10.12
CA THR A 112 -1.75 -9.05 9.48
C THR A 112 -1.40 -7.99 10.53
N LEU A 113 -2.32 -7.71 11.47
CA LEU A 113 -2.11 -6.78 12.58
C LEU A 113 -0.92 -7.20 13.48
N ASP A 114 -0.84 -8.47 13.84
CA ASP A 114 0.28 -8.99 14.66
C ASP A 114 1.64 -8.78 13.96
N PHE A 115 1.67 -8.96 12.64
CA PHE A 115 2.85 -8.70 11.84
C PHE A 115 3.19 -7.20 11.76
N MET A 116 2.19 -6.36 11.49
CA MET A 116 2.34 -4.91 11.41
C MET A 116 2.90 -4.32 12.70
N ASN A 117 2.44 -4.81 13.85
CA ASN A 117 2.94 -4.41 15.17
C ASN A 117 4.44 -4.60 15.39
N THR A 118 5.11 -5.39 14.54
CA THR A 118 6.57 -5.59 14.54
C THR A 118 7.26 -4.95 13.33
N TYR A 119 6.64 -5.01 12.15
CA TYR A 119 7.30 -4.72 10.87
C TYR A 119 6.76 -3.50 10.13
N TRP A 120 5.63 -2.90 10.53
CA TRP A 120 5.07 -1.70 9.93
C TRP A 120 4.90 -0.65 11.01
N LYS A 121 6.02 -0.01 11.36
CA LYS A 121 6.15 0.84 12.55
C LYS A 121 6.26 2.29 12.15
N ASP A 122 5.61 3.14 12.91
CA ASP A 122 5.92 4.56 12.89
C ASP A 122 7.20 4.84 13.70
N GLN A 123 8.12 5.61 13.10
CA GLN A 123 9.35 6.02 13.76
C GLN A 123 9.09 6.97 14.95
N ASN A 124 7.92 7.64 15.00
CA ASN A 124 7.51 8.49 16.11
C ASN A 124 6.75 7.76 17.23
N GLY A 125 6.29 6.54 16.97
CA GLY A 125 5.65 5.65 17.95
C GLY A 125 4.11 5.65 17.91
N ASP A 126 3.48 6.26 16.91
CA ASP A 126 2.03 6.25 16.67
C ASP A 126 1.69 5.47 15.39
N ASP A 127 1.69 4.13 15.51
CA ASP A 127 1.45 3.25 14.37
C ASP A 127 0.03 3.39 13.80
N GLU A 128 -0.98 3.66 14.63
CA GLU A 128 -2.38 3.72 14.19
C GLU A 128 -2.59 4.91 13.24
N THR A 129 -2.08 6.09 13.62
CA THR A 129 -2.11 7.28 12.77
C THR A 129 -1.34 7.04 11.47
N PHE A 130 -0.19 6.36 11.53
CA PHE A 130 0.59 6.04 10.35
C PHE A 130 -0.15 5.07 9.41
N TRP A 131 -0.77 4.01 9.92
CA TRP A 131 -1.54 3.10 9.08
C TRP A 131 -2.79 3.79 8.50
N ALA A 132 -3.45 4.66 9.26
CA ALA A 132 -4.55 5.48 8.76
C ALA A 132 -4.10 6.41 7.62
N HIS A 133 -2.88 6.98 7.71
CA HIS A 133 -2.26 7.76 6.64
C HIS A 133 -2.06 6.91 5.38
N GLU A 134 -1.42 5.74 5.50
CA GLU A 134 -1.13 4.86 4.37
C GLU A 134 -2.41 4.41 3.65
N TRP A 135 -3.46 4.07 4.42
CA TRP A 135 -4.75 3.74 3.83
C TRP A 135 -5.42 4.96 3.18
N GLY A 136 -5.57 6.07 3.92
CA GLY A 136 -6.28 7.27 3.46
C GLY A 136 -5.63 7.91 2.23
N LYS A 137 -4.30 8.05 2.24
CA LYS A 137 -3.52 8.68 1.16
C LYS A 137 -3.37 7.75 -0.05
N HIS A 138 -3.02 6.49 0.17
CA HIS A 138 -2.65 5.57 -0.91
C HIS A 138 -3.67 4.43 -1.13
N GLY A 139 -4.10 3.75 -0.08
CA GLY A 139 -5.05 2.63 -0.18
C GLY A 139 -6.38 2.99 -0.84
N THR A 140 -6.90 4.19 -0.57
CA THR A 140 -8.15 4.68 -1.19
C THR A 140 -8.04 4.89 -2.71
N CYS A 141 -6.82 4.95 -3.27
CA CYS A 141 -6.58 5.18 -4.69
C CYS A 141 -6.55 3.91 -5.54
N TYR A 142 -6.70 2.71 -4.95
CA TYR A 142 -6.80 1.47 -5.72
C TYR A 142 -8.22 1.25 -6.25
N SER A 143 -8.37 1.29 -7.57
CA SER A 143 -9.67 1.11 -8.24
C SER A 143 -10.21 -0.32 -8.10
N THR A 144 -9.32 -1.30 -7.97
CA THR A 144 -9.71 -2.70 -7.76
C THR A 144 -10.08 -3.02 -6.31
N LEU A 145 -9.86 -2.08 -5.39
CA LEU A 145 -10.27 -2.16 -3.99
C LEU A 145 -11.51 -1.29 -3.70
N GLU A 146 -12.16 -0.71 -4.70
CA GLU A 146 -13.43 -0.02 -4.47
C GLU A 146 -14.49 -1.02 -3.96
N PRO A 147 -15.39 -0.62 -3.04
CA PRO A 147 -16.40 -1.52 -2.47
C PRO A 147 -17.26 -2.25 -3.51
N LYS A 148 -17.50 -1.63 -4.68
CA LYS A 148 -18.25 -2.24 -5.80
C LYS A 148 -17.59 -3.50 -6.38
N CYS A 149 -16.30 -3.70 -6.09
CA CYS A 149 -15.51 -4.85 -6.52
C CYS A 149 -15.57 -6.03 -5.55
N PHE A 150 -16.33 -5.93 -4.46
CA PHE A 150 -16.54 -7.01 -3.49
C PHE A 150 -17.95 -7.58 -3.62
N THR A 151 -18.07 -8.90 -3.48
CA THR A 151 -19.33 -9.64 -3.70
C THR A 151 -20.13 -9.90 -2.43
N ASN A 152 -19.50 -9.69 -1.28
CA ASN A 152 -20.05 -9.85 0.05
C ASN A 152 -20.25 -8.49 0.73
N ASN A 153 -21.23 -8.43 1.62
CA ASN A 153 -21.58 -7.21 2.35
C ASN A 153 -20.71 -7.02 3.62
N ASN A 154 -19.43 -7.39 3.57
CA ASN A 154 -18.54 -7.19 4.70
C ASN A 154 -17.96 -5.78 4.61
N ASP A 155 -18.26 -4.96 5.62
CA ASP A 155 -17.66 -3.63 5.72
C ASP A 155 -16.13 -3.76 5.87
N PHE A 156 -15.40 -2.82 5.27
CA PHE A 156 -13.95 -2.64 5.38
C PHE A 156 -13.07 -3.76 4.81
N GLU A 157 -13.62 -4.63 3.96
CA GLU A 157 -12.84 -5.72 3.39
C GLU A 157 -11.74 -5.24 2.45
N ASP A 158 -11.95 -4.10 1.80
CA ASP A 158 -10.96 -3.35 1.02
C ASP A 158 -9.74 -2.95 1.87
N VAL A 159 -9.99 -2.42 3.07
CA VAL A 159 -8.93 -2.10 4.05
C VAL A 159 -8.15 -3.35 4.42
N VAL A 160 -8.86 -4.42 4.79
CA VAL A 160 -8.22 -5.67 5.23
C VAL A 160 -7.36 -6.26 4.11
N ASP A 161 -7.85 -6.25 2.88
CA ASP A 161 -7.11 -6.76 1.71
C ASP A 161 -5.91 -5.91 1.36
N PHE A 162 -6.00 -4.57 1.45
CA PHE A 162 -4.86 -3.68 1.27
C PHE A 162 -3.71 -4.04 2.24
N PHE A 163 -3.96 -4.03 3.55
CA PHE A 163 -2.92 -4.30 4.54
C PHE A 163 -2.37 -5.73 4.42
N THR A 164 -3.24 -6.71 4.16
CA THR A 164 -2.84 -8.12 4.02
C THR A 164 -1.97 -8.32 2.78
N GLN A 165 -2.31 -7.68 1.67
CA GLN A 165 -1.51 -7.74 0.45
C GLN A 165 -0.17 -7.03 0.62
N THR A 166 -0.14 -5.84 1.24
CA THR A 166 1.11 -5.12 1.53
C THR A 166 2.07 -5.98 2.35
N VAL A 167 1.57 -6.62 3.42
CA VAL A 167 2.36 -7.54 4.24
C VAL A 167 2.83 -8.76 3.44
N THR A 168 1.99 -9.29 2.56
CA THR A 168 2.34 -10.44 1.70
C THR A 168 3.47 -10.10 0.73
N LEU A 169 3.41 -8.94 0.07
CA LEU A 169 4.46 -8.47 -0.83
C LEU A 169 5.75 -8.17 -0.07
N PHE A 170 5.67 -7.48 1.06
CA PHE A 170 6.83 -7.19 1.90
C PHE A 170 7.60 -8.45 2.29
N LYS A 171 6.89 -9.51 2.71
CA LYS A 171 7.50 -10.81 3.06
C LYS A 171 8.25 -11.45 1.88
N SER A 172 7.87 -11.15 0.64
CA SER A 172 8.56 -11.65 -0.56
C SER A 172 9.79 -10.83 -0.95
N LEU A 173 10.04 -9.70 -0.28
CA LEU A 173 11.09 -8.72 -0.59
C LEU A 173 12.04 -8.54 0.62
N PRO A 174 12.84 -9.56 1.00
CA PRO A 174 13.69 -9.51 2.19
C PRO A 174 14.97 -8.68 1.94
N THR A 175 14.82 -7.35 1.86
CA THR A 175 15.87 -6.37 1.52
C THR A 175 17.16 -6.56 2.32
N TYR A 176 17.07 -6.70 3.65
CA TYR A 176 18.25 -6.93 4.50
C TYR A 176 19.03 -8.16 4.05
N LYS A 177 18.33 -9.27 3.79
CA LYS A 177 18.95 -10.52 3.37
C LYS A 177 19.64 -10.38 2.02
N TRP A 178 19.00 -9.72 1.05
CA TRP A 178 19.59 -9.52 -0.27
C TRP A 178 20.87 -8.68 -0.22
N LEU A 179 20.87 -7.61 0.58
CA LEU A 179 22.07 -6.80 0.83
C LEU A 179 23.15 -7.61 1.56
N ALA A 180 22.79 -8.33 2.63
CA ALA A 180 23.73 -9.14 3.39
C ALA A 180 24.37 -10.27 2.56
N ASP A 181 23.60 -10.93 1.69
CA ASP A 181 24.10 -11.96 0.76
C ASP A 181 25.10 -11.38 -0.27
N ALA A 182 25.08 -10.06 -0.49
CA ALA A 182 26.07 -9.32 -1.29
C ALA A 182 27.22 -8.73 -0.46
N GLY A 183 27.26 -8.97 0.85
CA GLY A 183 28.27 -8.42 1.77
C GLY A 183 28.00 -6.98 2.22
N ILE A 184 26.79 -6.47 1.97
CA ILE A 184 26.33 -5.13 2.38
C ILE A 184 25.52 -5.29 3.67
N THR A 185 26.17 -5.09 4.82
CA THR A 185 25.53 -5.19 6.13
C THR A 185 25.61 -3.86 6.87
N PRO A 186 24.72 -3.58 7.83
CA PRO A 186 24.84 -2.35 8.59
C PRO A 186 26.18 -2.23 9.31
N ASP A 187 26.87 -1.10 9.17
CA ASP A 187 28.20 -0.83 9.72
C ASP A 187 28.48 0.68 9.78
N ASP A 188 28.82 1.21 10.95
CA ASP A 188 29.05 2.66 11.16
C ASP A 188 30.32 3.18 10.48
N SER A 189 31.22 2.29 10.05
CA SER A 189 32.54 2.64 9.53
C SER A 189 32.68 2.44 8.02
N LYS A 190 31.69 1.79 7.39
CA LYS A 190 31.73 1.47 5.95
C LYS A 190 30.83 2.39 5.15
N GLU A 191 31.30 2.67 3.94
CA GLU A 191 30.45 3.16 2.87
C GLU A 191 30.33 2.09 1.78
N TYR A 192 29.18 2.09 1.11
CA TYR A 192 28.86 1.20 0.02
C TYR A 192 28.70 2.01 -1.26
N SER A 193 29.13 1.44 -2.39
CA SER A 193 28.81 1.99 -3.70
C SER A 193 27.30 1.90 -3.91
N THR A 194 26.69 3.00 -4.36
CA THR A 194 25.26 3.01 -4.71
C THR A 194 24.94 1.99 -5.80
N ASP A 195 25.85 1.81 -6.76
CA ASP A 195 25.69 0.82 -7.84
C ASP A 195 25.71 -0.62 -7.31
N ASP A 196 26.53 -0.92 -6.28
CA ASP A 196 26.59 -2.26 -5.68
C ASP A 196 25.31 -2.57 -4.89
N VAL A 197 24.76 -1.57 -4.20
CA VAL A 197 23.46 -1.67 -3.51
C VAL A 197 22.35 -1.97 -4.52
N LEU A 198 22.23 -1.17 -5.58
CA LEU A 198 21.23 -1.38 -6.63
C LEU A 198 21.37 -2.73 -7.32
N ALA A 199 22.61 -3.16 -7.63
CA ALA A 199 22.88 -4.46 -8.22
C ALA A 199 22.47 -5.63 -7.31
N ALA A 200 22.70 -5.51 -6.00
CA ALA A 200 22.28 -6.51 -5.02
C ALA A 200 20.75 -6.67 -4.97
N LEU A 201 20.01 -5.55 -5.01
CA LEU A 201 18.54 -5.55 -5.02
C LEU A 201 17.97 -6.09 -6.34
N GLN A 202 18.56 -5.71 -7.48
CA GLN A 202 18.12 -6.17 -8.80
C GLN A 202 18.32 -7.69 -8.99
N LYS A 203 19.41 -8.26 -8.46
CA LYS A 203 19.81 -9.66 -8.69
C LYS A 203 18.70 -10.69 -8.45
N ASN A 204 17.82 -10.47 -7.46
CA ASN A 204 16.78 -11.43 -7.09
C ASN A 204 15.45 -11.21 -7.84
N ARG A 205 15.24 -10.02 -8.41
CA ARG A 205 13.99 -9.64 -9.10
C ARG A 205 14.13 -9.62 -10.62
N GLY A 206 15.34 -9.44 -11.13
CA GLY A 206 15.62 -9.25 -12.56
C GLY A 206 15.35 -7.83 -13.06
N VAL A 207 14.76 -6.97 -12.22
CA VAL A 207 14.42 -5.56 -12.50
C VAL A 207 14.96 -4.66 -11.39
N GLY A 208 15.13 -3.37 -11.69
CA GLY A 208 15.64 -2.39 -10.74
C GLY A 208 14.76 -2.17 -9.50
N ALA A 209 15.32 -1.45 -8.54
CA ALA A 209 14.64 -0.86 -7.40
C ALA A 209 14.99 0.63 -7.33
N ILE A 210 14.16 1.42 -6.68
CA ILE A 210 14.49 2.81 -6.33
C ILE A 210 15.00 2.79 -4.89
N ILE A 211 16.04 3.58 -4.62
CA ILE A 211 16.54 3.78 -3.27
C ILE A 211 16.56 5.27 -2.95
N SER A 212 16.40 5.61 -1.68
CA SER A 212 16.59 6.97 -1.20
C SER A 212 17.51 6.99 0.00
N CYS A 213 18.20 8.12 0.13
CA CYS A 213 19.12 8.40 1.21
C CYS A 213 18.68 9.66 1.97
N GLU A 214 18.76 9.61 3.29
CA GLU A 214 18.66 10.78 4.15
C GLU A 214 20.06 11.15 4.65
N LYS A 215 20.54 12.35 4.31
CA LYS A 215 21.89 12.82 4.72
C LYS A 215 23.00 11.82 4.37
N GLY A 216 22.89 11.15 3.20
CA GLY A 216 23.84 10.14 2.74
C GLY A 216 23.73 8.76 3.40
N LYS A 217 22.70 8.54 4.22
CA LYS A 217 22.38 7.24 4.83
C LYS A 217 21.24 6.60 4.04
N LEU A 218 21.41 5.35 3.62
CA LEU A 218 20.35 4.57 2.99
C LEU A 218 19.14 4.48 3.93
N SER A 219 17.98 4.96 3.48
CA SER A 219 16.78 5.11 4.32
C SER A 219 15.54 4.45 3.73
N GLN A 220 15.40 4.38 2.40
CA GLN A 220 14.22 3.82 1.75
C GLN A 220 14.58 2.95 0.55
N VAL A 221 13.76 1.92 0.31
CA VAL A 221 13.77 1.12 -0.92
C VAL A 221 12.34 0.98 -1.43
N GLU A 222 12.16 1.10 -2.74
CA GLU A 222 10.88 0.95 -3.40
C GLU A 222 10.97 -0.11 -4.50
N TYR A 223 10.04 -1.05 -4.47
CA TYR A 223 9.95 -2.14 -5.42
C TYR A 223 8.70 -2.00 -6.27
N THR A 224 8.90 -1.82 -7.57
CA THR A 224 7.82 -1.59 -8.54
C THR A 224 7.29 -2.88 -9.12
N PHE A 225 5.96 -2.94 -9.30
CA PHE A 225 5.23 -4.04 -9.88
C PHE A 225 4.19 -3.53 -10.87
N SER A 226 3.90 -4.36 -11.87
CA SER A 226 2.61 -4.33 -12.55
C SER A 226 1.73 -5.44 -11.98
N VAL A 227 0.42 -5.26 -11.95
CA VAL A 227 -0.53 -6.22 -11.40
C VAL A 227 -1.46 -6.74 -12.47
N LYS A 228 -1.78 -8.03 -12.39
CA LYS A 228 -2.83 -8.67 -13.19
C LYS A 228 -3.95 -9.11 -12.25
N GLY A 229 -5.14 -8.57 -12.45
CA GLY A 229 -6.28 -8.77 -11.54
C GLY A 229 -6.39 -7.64 -10.50
N SER A 230 -7.02 -7.95 -9.37
CA SER A 230 -7.16 -7.01 -8.24
C SER A 230 -5.88 -6.95 -7.39
N ILE A 231 -5.71 -5.87 -6.63
CA ILE A 231 -4.69 -5.80 -5.58
C ILE A 231 -4.92 -6.86 -4.51
N ALA A 232 -6.18 -7.19 -4.20
CA ALA A 232 -6.53 -8.11 -3.11
C ALA A 232 -5.97 -9.53 -3.31
N ASP A 233 -5.96 -10.05 -4.55
CA ASP A 233 -5.61 -11.44 -4.85
C ASP A 233 -4.88 -11.64 -6.20
N GLY A 234 -4.52 -10.55 -6.87
CA GLY A 234 -3.93 -10.58 -8.19
C GLY A 234 -2.48 -11.05 -8.21
N THR A 235 -1.96 -11.18 -9.44
CA THR A 235 -0.57 -11.55 -9.67
C THR A 235 0.28 -10.30 -9.85
N PHE A 236 1.21 -10.08 -8.93
CA PHE A 236 2.19 -9.01 -8.98
C PHE A 236 3.42 -9.46 -9.78
N GLN A 237 3.70 -8.77 -10.88
CA GLN A 237 4.86 -9.01 -11.73
C GLN A 237 5.90 -7.91 -11.46
N PRO A 238 7.14 -8.24 -11.07
CA PRO A 238 8.20 -7.26 -10.96
C PRO A 238 8.32 -6.45 -12.26
N ALA A 239 8.33 -5.13 -12.14
CA ALA A 239 8.44 -4.20 -13.25
C ALA A 239 9.62 -3.26 -13.03
N GLU A 240 10.21 -2.76 -14.12
CA GLU A 240 11.20 -1.69 -14.01
C GLU A 240 10.53 -0.42 -13.46
N PRO A 241 11.24 0.34 -12.61
CA PRO A 241 10.72 1.61 -12.14
C PRO A 241 10.60 2.59 -13.31
N PRO A 242 9.65 3.54 -13.25
CA PRO A 242 9.42 4.49 -14.34
C PRO A 242 10.61 5.45 -14.50
N SER A 243 11.38 5.64 -13.43
CA SER A 243 12.65 6.36 -13.46
C SER A 243 13.71 5.63 -12.63
N SER A 244 14.97 5.79 -13.02
CA SER A 244 16.12 5.30 -12.25
C SER A 244 16.66 6.36 -11.28
N LYS A 245 15.90 7.43 -11.01
CA LYS A 245 16.37 8.53 -10.17
C LYS A 245 16.40 8.07 -8.71
N ASN A 246 17.52 8.32 -8.05
CA ASN A 246 17.68 8.24 -6.61
C ASN A 246 18.35 9.54 -6.14
N ASN A 247 18.23 9.86 -4.86
CA ASN A 247 18.88 11.03 -4.26
C ASN A 247 20.20 10.67 -3.53
N CYS A 248 20.67 9.43 -3.66
CA CYS A 248 21.92 8.97 -3.06
C CYS A 248 23.14 9.47 -3.87
N GLY A 249 24.27 9.66 -3.19
CA GLY A 249 25.55 9.95 -3.86
C GLY A 249 26.11 8.72 -4.58
N SER A 250 27.34 8.80 -5.09
CA SER A 250 28.05 7.62 -5.62
C SER A 250 28.36 6.58 -4.54
N SER A 251 28.44 7.01 -3.29
CA SER A 251 28.50 6.17 -2.10
C SER A 251 27.45 6.58 -1.08
N LEU A 252 27.09 5.64 -0.21
CA LEU A 252 26.16 5.82 0.89
C LEU A 252 26.62 5.06 2.13
N SER A 253 26.11 5.45 3.28
CA SER A 253 26.27 4.73 4.54
C SER A 253 25.03 3.88 4.85
N TYR A 254 25.22 2.74 5.51
CA TYR A 254 24.14 1.87 5.96
C TYR A 254 24.35 1.59 7.46
N PRO A 255 23.83 2.47 8.35
CA PRO A 255 24.14 2.39 9.77
C PRO A 255 23.36 1.26 10.48
N PRO A 256 23.93 0.58 11.50
CA PRO A 256 23.20 -0.33 12.37
C PRO A 256 22.05 0.38 13.09
N LYS A 257 20.97 -0.35 13.39
CA LYS A 257 19.87 0.22 14.17
C LYS A 257 20.27 0.38 15.63
N ASN A 258 20.11 1.58 16.18
CA ASN A 258 20.41 1.86 17.57
C ASN A 258 19.26 1.42 18.50
N SER A 259 19.35 0.19 19.03
CA SER A 259 18.32 -0.35 19.95
C SER A 259 18.06 0.52 21.18
N GLY A 260 19.00 1.39 21.56
CA GLY A 260 18.88 2.29 22.71
C GLY A 260 18.05 3.54 22.46
N SER A 261 17.75 3.88 21.19
CA SER A 261 16.97 5.05 20.82
C SER A 261 15.56 4.73 20.35
N SER A 262 15.15 3.45 20.32
CA SER A 262 13.79 3.07 19.93
C SER A 262 12.75 3.82 20.77
N LYS A 263 11.86 4.56 20.11
CA LYS A 263 10.69 5.12 20.80
C LYS A 263 9.76 3.98 21.19
N SER A 264 9.33 3.95 22.45
CA SER A 264 8.41 2.93 22.95
C SER A 264 6.99 3.19 22.45
N GLY A 265 6.72 2.90 21.17
CA GLY A 265 5.36 2.79 20.66
C GLY A 265 4.75 1.49 21.17
N SER A 266 3.62 1.57 21.87
CA SER A 266 2.82 0.37 22.13
C SER A 266 2.22 -0.05 20.80
N GLY A 267 2.46 -1.28 20.35
CA GLY A 267 1.83 -1.78 19.13
C GLY A 267 0.32 -1.51 19.19
N ALA A 268 -0.25 -0.95 18.13
CA ALA A 268 -1.65 -0.63 18.09
C ALA A 268 -2.48 -1.90 18.33
N SER A 269 -3.42 -1.79 19.27
CA SER A 269 -4.27 -2.90 19.71
C SER A 269 -5.69 -2.39 19.81
N CYS A 270 -6.64 -3.12 19.23
CA CYS A 270 -8.05 -2.80 19.40
C CYS A 270 -8.51 -3.19 20.81
N SER A 271 -9.04 -2.24 21.59
CA SER A 271 -9.70 -2.53 22.85
C SER A 271 -11.21 -2.68 22.65
N ALA A 272 -11.86 -3.52 23.47
CA ALA A 272 -13.29 -3.86 23.36
C ALA A 272 -14.28 -2.69 23.63
N GLY A 273 -13.81 -1.44 23.62
CA GLY A 273 -14.62 -0.22 23.71
C GLY A 273 -14.55 0.68 22.47
N ASP A 274 -13.64 0.41 21.52
CA ASP A 274 -13.39 1.29 20.37
C ASP A 274 -14.30 0.95 19.17
N GLY A 275 -15.05 -0.14 19.25
CA GLY A 275 -16.01 -0.58 18.24
C GLY A 275 -17.39 0.03 18.42
N SER A 276 -17.53 1.36 18.41
CA SER A 276 -18.82 2.03 18.17
C SER A 276 -18.67 3.55 17.98
N SER A 277 -18.58 4.00 16.73
CA SER A 277 -19.32 5.17 16.18
C SER A 277 -18.66 5.62 14.87
N GLY A 278 -19.25 5.24 13.74
CA GLY A 278 -18.89 5.74 12.42
C GLY A 278 -20.17 5.84 11.59
N GLY A 279 -21.05 6.76 11.98
CA GLY A 279 -22.34 6.94 11.33
C GLY A 279 -23.11 8.10 11.92
N ASP A 280 -22.59 9.31 11.81
CA ASP A 280 -23.43 10.49 11.56
C ASP A 280 -22.61 11.62 10.96
N GLY A 281 -22.90 11.93 9.70
CA GLY A 281 -22.38 13.13 9.03
C GLY A 281 -23.10 14.34 9.59
N THR A 282 -22.48 15.03 10.54
CA THR A 282 -22.93 16.36 10.96
C THR A 282 -21.97 17.41 10.43
N THR A 283 -22.48 18.21 9.48
CA THR A 283 -21.86 19.40 8.94
C THR A 283 -21.65 20.45 10.05
N THR A 284 -20.40 20.75 10.39
CA THR A 284 -20.03 21.99 11.08
C THR A 284 -19.35 22.90 10.07
N GLY A 285 -20.11 23.86 9.54
CA GLY A 285 -19.58 24.94 8.74
C GLY A 285 -18.72 25.84 9.62
N GLU A 286 -17.45 25.97 9.25
CA GLU A 286 -16.56 26.96 9.83
C GLU A 286 -16.40 28.14 8.85
N SER A 287 -16.95 29.26 9.29
CA SER A 287 -16.89 30.57 8.69
C SER A 287 -15.46 31.10 8.59
N SER A 288 -15.03 31.45 7.38
CA SER A 288 -13.87 32.35 7.18
C SER A 288 -14.34 33.80 6.96
N PRO A 289 -13.50 34.79 7.33
CA PRO A 289 -13.94 36.14 7.65
C PRO A 289 -14.11 37.07 6.45
N ALA A 290 -14.92 38.09 6.67
CA ALA A 290 -15.38 39.11 5.74
C ALA A 290 -14.29 40.06 5.21
N THR A 291 -14.43 40.47 3.96
CA THR A 291 -13.99 41.79 3.47
C THR A 291 -15.02 42.42 2.51
N THR A 292 -15.62 43.50 3.00
CA THR A 292 -16.01 44.78 2.34
C THR A 292 -16.84 44.83 1.04
N ASP A 293 -18.04 45.39 1.20
CA ASP A 293 -18.77 46.40 0.39
C ASP A 293 -18.81 46.31 -1.16
N ALA A 294 -20.01 46.13 -1.71
CA ALA A 294 -20.85 47.24 -2.21
C ALA A 294 -22.10 46.73 -2.95
N ALA A 295 -23.20 47.46 -2.78
CA ALA A 295 -24.55 47.14 -3.25
C ALA A 295 -24.75 47.22 -4.77
N ALA A 296 -25.61 46.34 -5.31
CA ALA A 296 -26.52 46.68 -6.41
C ALA A 296 -27.71 45.70 -6.47
N THR A 297 -28.90 46.27 -6.29
CA THR A 297 -30.23 45.71 -6.51
C THR A 297 -30.45 45.36 -8.00
N THR A 298 -31.12 44.26 -8.34
CA THR A 298 -32.43 44.24 -9.05
C THR A 298 -32.81 42.86 -9.65
N THR A 299 -34.07 42.49 -9.36
CA THR A 299 -35.09 41.81 -10.18
C THR A 299 -34.92 40.36 -10.65
N ALA A 300 -35.90 39.56 -10.20
CA ALA A 300 -36.31 38.27 -10.72
C ALA A 300 -36.85 38.32 -12.16
N THR A 301 -36.67 37.24 -12.90
CA THR A 301 -37.63 36.75 -13.90
C THR A 301 -37.55 35.23 -13.99
N THR A 302 -38.65 34.68 -14.48
CA THR A 302 -39.20 33.34 -14.33
C THR A 302 -38.90 32.40 -15.51
N ASP A 303 -38.76 31.10 -15.18
CA ASP A 303 -39.39 29.92 -15.80
C ASP A 303 -38.74 29.16 -17.00
N ALA A 304 -38.85 27.83 -16.85
CA ALA A 304 -38.92 26.70 -17.78
C ALA A 304 -37.83 26.42 -18.83
N GLY A 305 -37.30 25.19 -18.79
CA GLY A 305 -36.67 24.55 -19.93
C GLY A 305 -36.00 23.22 -19.59
N ILE A 306 -36.73 22.12 -19.78
CA ILE A 306 -36.19 20.75 -19.86
C ILE A 306 -35.39 20.65 -21.17
N ASP A 307 -34.14 20.21 -21.09
CA ASP A 307 -33.57 19.38 -22.16
C ASP A 307 -32.53 18.41 -21.59
N ALA A 308 -32.62 17.17 -22.05
CA ALA A 308 -31.76 16.07 -21.68
C ALA A 308 -30.61 16.00 -22.68
N THR A 309 -29.40 16.26 -22.24
CA THR A 309 -28.18 15.93 -22.98
C THR A 309 -27.20 15.21 -22.06
N THR A 310 -26.80 14.04 -22.55
CA THR A 310 -25.77 13.15 -22.03
C THR A 310 -24.44 13.89 -21.88
N THR A 311 -23.98 14.07 -20.65
CA THR A 311 -22.64 14.59 -20.37
C THR A 311 -21.79 13.44 -19.84
N ALA A 312 -20.72 13.15 -20.59
CA ALA A 312 -19.62 12.31 -20.18
C ALA A 312 -19.09 12.80 -18.83
N ILE A 313 -18.70 11.87 -17.96
CA ILE A 313 -18.01 12.19 -16.72
C ILE A 313 -16.61 12.66 -17.13
N ASP A 314 -16.43 13.98 -17.28
CA ASP A 314 -15.12 14.62 -17.18
C ASP A 314 -14.69 14.45 -15.73
N ALA A 315 -13.78 13.49 -15.48
CA ALA A 315 -12.98 13.50 -14.29
C ALA A 315 -12.14 14.78 -14.34
N ALA A 316 -12.48 15.75 -13.48
CA ALA A 316 -11.61 16.88 -13.22
C ALA A 316 -10.31 16.34 -12.60
N GLN A 317 -9.35 16.00 -13.46
CA GLN A 317 -7.97 15.80 -13.08
C GLN A 317 -7.45 17.16 -12.61
N THR A 318 -7.23 17.29 -11.30
CA THR A 318 -6.22 18.22 -10.82
C THR A 318 -4.87 17.57 -11.09
N THR A 319 -4.34 17.75 -12.30
CA THR A 319 -2.92 17.54 -12.56
C THR A 319 -2.18 18.66 -11.85
N ASP A 320 -1.56 18.36 -10.71
CA ASP A 320 -0.46 19.20 -10.24
C ASP A 320 0.79 18.76 -10.97
N ASP A 321 1.35 19.69 -11.74
CA ASP A 321 2.50 19.48 -12.59
C ASP A 321 3.76 19.32 -11.72
N GLY A 322 4.26 18.09 -11.65
CA GLY A 322 5.68 17.79 -11.51
C GLY A 322 6.42 18.35 -10.29
N ASP A 323 6.46 17.57 -9.22
CA ASP A 323 7.69 17.42 -8.43
C ASP A 323 7.93 15.94 -8.14
N ALA A 324 8.67 15.28 -9.04
CA ALA A 324 9.32 14.02 -8.73
C ALA A 324 10.55 14.35 -7.88
N GLY A 325 10.30 14.64 -6.61
CA GLY A 325 11.29 15.08 -5.66
C GLY A 325 10.67 15.35 -4.30
N ASP A 326 11.13 14.59 -3.30
CA ASP A 326 11.10 14.96 -1.89
C ASP A 326 9.82 14.63 -1.08
N ASP A 327 9.44 13.35 -1.00
CA ASP A 327 8.74 12.82 0.21
C ASP A 327 9.74 12.54 1.36
N SER A 328 10.99 13.01 1.24
CA SER A 328 11.99 13.06 2.32
C SER A 328 12.01 14.39 3.09
N GLY A 329 11.10 15.32 2.76
CA GLY A 329 11.17 16.72 3.19
C GLY A 329 10.21 17.18 4.30
N ASP A 330 9.12 16.46 4.59
CA ASP A 330 8.10 16.94 5.56
C ASP A 330 7.88 15.98 6.73
N PHE A 331 8.93 15.77 7.52
CA PHE A 331 8.80 15.23 8.89
C PHE A 331 9.16 16.30 9.91
N GLY A 332 8.47 17.44 9.79
CA GLY A 332 8.52 18.57 10.69
C GLY A 332 7.27 18.64 11.57
N GLY A 333 7.09 17.67 12.48
CA GLY A 333 6.12 17.75 13.56
C GLY A 333 4.78 17.11 13.27
N TRP A 334 4.71 15.81 13.54
CA TRP A 334 3.49 15.11 13.92
C TRP A 334 3.84 14.23 15.12
#